data_AF-G9L146-F1
#
_entry.id   AF-G9L146-F1
#
_cell.length_a   1.000
_cell.length_b   1.000
_cell.length_c   1.000
_cell.angle_alpha   90.00
_cell.angle_beta   90.00
_cell.angle_gamma   90.00
#
_symmetry.space_group_name_H-M   'P 1'
#
loop_
_entity.id
_entity.type
_entity.pdbx_description
1 polymer ?
#
loop_
_entity_poly.entity_id
_entity_poly.type
_entity_poly.pdbx_seq_one_letter_code
_entity_poly.pdbx_strand_id
1 'polypeptide(L)'
;VFSRMPLMNGLLGPSPHLPHNSLPPGSGLGTFSAITQSPYADARDKNPAFNPMASDPNSSWTSSAPTGEGENDTMSNAQRSTLKWEKEEALGEMATVAPVLYTNINFPSLKEEFPDWTTRVKQIAKLWRKASSQERAPYVQKARDNRAALRINKVQMSNDPLKRQQQQ
;
A
#
# COMPACT_ATOMS: atom_id res chain seq x y z
N VAL A 1 8.97 42.95 -27.45
CA VAL A 1 9.93 41.83 -27.62
C VAL A 1 10.78 41.80 -26.37
N PHE A 2 10.78 40.72 -25.58
CA PHE A 2 11.60 40.63 -24.38
C PHE A 2 12.58 39.47 -24.50
N SER A 3 13.83 39.80 -24.23
CA SER A 3 15.03 39.04 -24.52
C SER A 3 15.25 37.87 -23.56
N ARG A 4 15.68 36.75 -24.14
CA ARG A 4 16.18 35.55 -23.48
C ARG A 4 17.60 35.78 -22.96
N MET A 5 17.87 35.44 -21.70
CA MET A 5 19.21 35.35 -21.10
C MET A 5 19.28 34.13 -20.16
N PRO A 6 20.47 33.57 -19.91
CA PRO A 6 20.69 32.12 -19.90
C PRO A 6 20.75 31.47 -18.51
N LEU A 7 20.56 30.15 -18.51
CA LEU A 7 20.78 29.26 -17.38
C LEU A 7 22.28 29.16 -17.08
N MET A 8 22.70 29.58 -15.88
CA MET A 8 24.02 29.31 -15.34
C MET A 8 23.88 28.55 -14.02
N ASN A 9 24.40 27.32 -13.99
CA ASN A 9 25.07 26.65 -12.86
C ASN A 9 25.44 25.25 -13.39
N GLY A 10 26.69 24.83 -13.52
CA GLY A 10 27.70 24.85 -12.47
C GLY A 10 27.91 23.41 -11.96
N LEU A 11 28.69 22.64 -12.72
CA LEU A 11 29.70 21.67 -12.26
C LEU A 11 29.37 20.72 -11.08
N LEU A 12 28.79 19.54 -11.31
CA LEU A 12 28.93 18.36 -10.42
C LEU A 12 28.79 17.03 -11.21
N GLY A 13 29.93 16.34 -11.45
CA GLY A 13 30.13 14.87 -11.44
C GLY A 13 29.41 13.95 -12.45
N PRO A 14 30.13 13.12 -13.24
CA PRO A 14 29.51 11.95 -13.87
C PRO A 14 29.22 10.88 -12.81
N SER A 15 27.94 10.65 -12.51
CA SER A 15 27.52 9.50 -11.72
C SER A 15 27.88 8.18 -12.43
N PRO A 16 28.43 7.17 -11.74
CA PRO A 16 28.74 5.89 -12.35
C PRO A 16 27.43 5.15 -12.65
N HIS A 17 27.24 4.85 -13.92
CA HIS A 17 26.17 4.00 -14.41
C HIS A 17 26.40 2.58 -13.89
N LEU A 18 25.37 2.00 -13.28
CA LEU A 18 25.32 0.57 -12.98
C LEU A 18 25.38 -0.21 -14.31
N PRO A 19 26.06 -1.37 -14.39
CA PRO A 19 26.14 -2.13 -15.62
C PRO A 19 24.74 -2.64 -16.01
N HIS A 20 24.27 -2.18 -17.17
CA HIS A 20 23.10 -2.70 -17.85
C HIS A 20 23.41 -4.14 -18.30
N ASN A 21 22.66 -5.10 -17.76
CA ASN A 21 22.79 -6.51 -18.12
C ASN A 21 22.34 -6.71 -19.58
N SER A 22 23.29 -6.91 -20.48
CA SER A 22 23.04 -7.24 -21.88
C SER A 22 22.61 -8.71 -22.00
N LEU A 23 21.36 -8.96 -22.41
CA LEU A 23 20.91 -10.27 -22.87
C LEU A 23 21.52 -10.58 -24.26
N PRO A 24 22.12 -11.77 -24.50
CA PRO A 24 22.52 -12.16 -25.83
C PRO A 24 21.32 -12.65 -26.68
N PRO A 25 21.33 -12.41 -28.01
CA PRO A 25 20.28 -12.87 -28.90
C PRO A 25 20.48 -14.35 -29.29
N GLY A 26 19.40 -15.12 -29.21
CA GLY A 26 18.95 -16.05 -30.25
C GLY A 26 19.80 -17.29 -30.62
N SER A 27 19.16 -18.45 -30.42
CA SER A 27 19.06 -19.57 -31.40
C SER A 27 20.17 -20.63 -31.43
N GLY A 28 19.78 -21.89 -31.17
CA GLY A 28 20.58 -23.08 -31.52
C GLY A 28 19.95 -24.41 -31.06
N LEU A 29 19.56 -25.24 -32.03
CA LEU A 29 19.15 -26.65 -31.88
C LEU A 29 20.36 -27.56 -31.52
N GLY A 30 20.12 -28.66 -30.78
CA GLY A 30 21.06 -29.78 -30.61
C GLY A 30 21.14 -30.31 -29.16
N THR A 31 20.43 -31.39 -28.81
CA THR A 31 20.91 -32.79 -28.63
C THR A 31 21.87 -33.06 -27.46
N PHE A 32 21.46 -34.06 -26.67
CA PHE A 32 22.13 -34.92 -25.67
C PHE A 32 22.53 -34.35 -24.28
N SER A 33 22.15 -35.13 -23.24
CA SER A 33 22.53 -34.95 -21.84
C SER A 33 23.96 -35.43 -21.57
N ALA A 34 24.69 -34.70 -20.72
CA ALA A 34 25.88 -35.22 -20.04
C ALA A 34 25.85 -34.79 -18.56
N ILE A 35 25.92 -35.80 -17.71
CA ILE A 35 26.05 -35.77 -16.25
C ILE A 35 27.34 -35.05 -15.85
N THR A 36 27.24 -34.12 -14.89
CA THR A 36 28.28 -33.84 -13.88
C THR A 36 27.64 -33.17 -12.67
N GLN A 37 27.42 -33.96 -11.60
CA GLN A 37 27.22 -33.47 -10.24
C GLN A 37 28.58 -33.14 -9.62
N SER A 38 28.67 -32.07 -8.82
CA SER A 38 29.66 -31.88 -7.75
C SER A 38 29.32 -30.63 -6.90
N PRO A 39 29.72 -30.54 -5.63
CA PRO A 39 29.25 -31.36 -4.52
C PRO A 39 28.69 -30.48 -3.39
N TYR A 40 27.71 -31.02 -2.67
CA TYR A 40 27.26 -30.46 -1.40
C TYR A 40 28.39 -30.60 -0.37
N ALA A 41 28.92 -29.48 0.13
CA ALA A 41 29.76 -29.48 1.32
C ALA A 41 28.87 -29.39 2.55
N ASP A 42 28.80 -30.51 3.27
CA ASP A 42 28.36 -30.57 4.66
C ASP A 42 29.37 -29.79 5.52
N ALA A 43 28.87 -28.84 6.30
CA ALA A 43 29.57 -28.31 7.46
C ALA A 43 28.56 -28.24 8.61
N ARG A 44 28.16 -29.42 9.07
CA ARG A 44 27.70 -29.63 10.43
C ARG A 44 28.83 -29.20 11.38
N ASP A 45 28.57 -28.16 12.18
CA ASP A 45 29.08 -27.92 13.55
C ASP A 45 29.24 -26.41 13.80
N LYS A 46 28.21 -25.80 14.37
CA LYS A 46 28.32 -25.05 15.65
C LYS A 46 26.98 -24.41 15.97
N ASN A 47 26.30 -25.03 16.91
CA ASN A 47 25.34 -24.37 17.78
C ASN A 47 26.14 -23.50 18.78
N PRO A 48 25.96 -22.18 18.86
CA PRO A 48 26.13 -21.47 20.11
C PRO A 48 24.75 -21.36 20.76
N ALA A 49 24.64 -22.05 21.88
CA ALA A 49 23.50 -22.03 22.76
C ALA A 49 23.08 -20.60 23.14
N PHE A 50 21.77 -20.49 23.40
CA PHE A 50 21.14 -19.53 24.30
C PHE A 50 22.09 -18.67 25.15
N ASN A 51 22.04 -17.36 24.92
CA ASN A 51 22.29 -16.34 25.93
C ASN A 51 21.24 -15.23 25.76
N PRO A 52 20.23 -15.12 26.64
CA PRO A 52 19.32 -14.00 26.65
C PRO A 52 19.78 -12.97 27.68
N MET A 53 20.80 -12.15 27.39
CA MET A 53 21.06 -10.93 28.17
C MET A 53 21.87 -9.92 27.35
N ALA A 54 21.18 -8.87 26.90
CA ALA A 54 21.65 -7.49 26.93
C ALA A 54 20.50 -6.62 26.43
N SER A 55 19.69 -6.19 27.38
CA SER A 55 18.75 -5.08 27.22
C SER A 55 19.50 -3.82 26.79
N ASP A 56 19.32 -3.40 25.55
CA ASP A 56 19.69 -2.07 25.08
C ASP A 56 18.42 -1.18 25.15
N PRO A 57 18.35 -0.15 26.02
CA PRO A 57 17.12 0.60 26.25
C PRO A 57 16.90 1.74 25.26
N ASN A 58 17.44 1.68 24.03
CA ASN A 58 17.34 2.79 23.10
C ASN A 58 17.02 2.37 21.65
N SER A 59 15.80 1.88 21.44
CA SER A 59 15.13 1.95 20.13
C SER A 59 13.65 2.28 20.32
N SER A 60 13.40 3.56 20.59
CA SER A 60 12.07 4.19 20.69
C SER A 60 11.37 4.34 19.34
N TRP A 61 11.19 3.24 18.61
CA TRP A 61 10.22 3.13 17.51
C TRP A 61 9.31 1.91 17.70
N THR A 62 8.86 1.70 18.93
CA THR A 62 7.65 0.92 19.17
C THR A 62 6.48 1.91 19.27
N SER A 63 5.61 1.89 18.26
CA SER A 63 4.29 2.50 18.42
C SER A 63 3.56 1.73 19.51
N SER A 64 3.57 2.27 20.72
CA SER A 64 2.66 1.86 21.79
C SER A 64 1.23 2.17 21.34
N ALA A 65 0.54 1.16 20.80
CA ALA A 65 -0.91 1.17 20.70
C ALA A 65 -1.46 0.33 21.86
N PRO A 66 -2.56 0.77 22.50
CA PRO A 66 -3.01 0.22 23.77
C PRO A 66 -3.50 -1.22 23.60
N THR A 67 -3.23 -2.02 24.62
CA THR A 67 -3.80 -3.34 24.86
C THR A 67 -5.33 -3.21 24.88
N GLY A 68 -5.96 -3.57 23.77
CA GLY A 68 -7.40 -3.74 23.67
C GLY A 68 -7.66 -5.02 22.90
N GLU A 69 -8.16 -6.03 23.60
CA GLU A 69 -8.83 -7.24 23.09
C GLU A 69 -8.44 -7.72 21.66
N GLY A 70 -7.27 -8.36 21.57
CA GLY A 70 -6.81 -9.06 20.37
C GLY A 70 -7.46 -10.42 20.16
N GLU A 71 -8.78 -10.45 19.94
CA GLU A 71 -9.51 -11.66 19.48
C GLU A 71 -9.95 -11.55 18.00
N ASN A 72 -9.27 -10.72 17.21
CA ASN A 72 -9.60 -10.55 15.80
C ASN A 72 -8.73 -11.39 14.84
N ASP A 73 -7.79 -12.21 15.33
CA ASP A 73 -6.68 -12.76 14.53
C ASP A 73 -6.88 -14.13 13.88
N THR A 74 -8.11 -14.57 13.65
CA THR A 74 -8.40 -15.77 12.86
C THR A 74 -9.10 -15.51 11.52
N MET A 75 -9.43 -14.24 11.20
CA MET A 75 -10.17 -13.92 9.98
C MET A 75 -9.26 -13.60 8.79
N SER A 76 -9.54 -14.21 7.63
CA SER A 76 -8.76 -14.02 6.40
C SER A 76 -8.74 -12.55 5.96
N ASN A 77 -7.64 -12.11 5.35
CA ASN A 77 -7.50 -10.76 4.80
C ASN A 77 -8.66 -10.39 3.85
N ALA A 78 -9.15 -11.37 3.08
CA ALA A 78 -10.31 -11.17 2.21
C ALA A 78 -11.58 -10.81 3.01
N GLN A 79 -11.85 -11.51 4.11
CA GLN A 79 -13.00 -11.24 4.97
C GLN A 79 -12.87 -9.89 5.68
N ARG A 80 -11.68 -9.54 6.17
CA ARG A 80 -11.40 -8.22 6.75
C ARG A 80 -11.56 -7.10 5.73
N SER A 81 -11.11 -7.33 4.49
CA SER A 81 -11.29 -6.39 3.38
C SER A 81 -12.77 -6.16 3.07
N THR A 82 -13.58 -7.22 3.06
CA THR A 82 -15.03 -7.06 2.87
C THR A 82 -15.67 -6.31 4.03
N LEU A 83 -15.33 -6.56 5.29
CA LEU A 83 -15.87 -5.78 6.42
C LEU A 83 -15.43 -4.31 6.38
N LYS A 84 -14.22 -4.03 5.88
CA LYS A 84 -13.79 -2.65 5.67
C LYS A 84 -14.70 -1.92 4.68
N TRP A 85 -15.09 -2.58 3.58
CA TRP A 85 -15.91 -1.94 2.56
C TRP A 85 -17.28 -1.51 3.10
N GLU A 86 -17.77 -2.16 4.15
CA GLU A 86 -19.03 -1.79 4.82
C GLU A 86 -18.93 -0.39 5.45
N LYS A 87 -17.86 -0.14 6.19
CA LYS A 87 -17.61 1.18 6.81
C LYS A 87 -17.36 2.25 5.76
N GLU A 88 -16.69 1.90 4.66
CA GLU A 88 -16.42 2.82 3.57
C GLU A 88 -17.69 3.20 2.80
N GLU A 89 -18.71 2.34 2.76
CA GLU A 89 -19.98 2.63 2.08
C GLU A 89 -20.70 3.80 2.75
N ALA A 90 -20.71 3.82 4.09
CA ALA A 90 -21.28 4.91 4.88
C ALA A 90 -20.63 6.28 4.64
N LEU A 91 -19.40 6.32 4.10
CA LEU A 91 -18.70 7.57 3.75
C LEU A 91 -19.21 8.20 2.44
N GLY A 92 -20.04 7.51 1.65
CA GLY A 92 -20.57 8.05 0.40
C GLY A 92 -19.47 8.45 -0.58
N GLU A 93 -19.48 9.72 -1.01
CA GLU A 93 -18.46 10.28 -1.91
C GLU A 93 -17.06 10.42 -1.30
N MET A 94 -16.97 10.33 0.03
CA MET A 94 -15.71 10.39 0.77
C MET A 94 -15.07 9.01 0.95
N ALA A 95 -15.67 7.95 0.38
CA ALA A 95 -15.11 6.60 0.43
C ALA A 95 -13.67 6.56 -0.11
N THR A 96 -12.80 5.86 0.59
CA THR A 96 -11.37 5.75 0.27
C THR A 96 -11.02 4.49 -0.51
N VAL A 97 -12.02 3.66 -0.80
CA VAL A 97 -11.89 2.41 -1.57
C VAL A 97 -12.60 2.62 -2.91
N ALA A 98 -11.84 2.56 -4.00
CA ALA A 98 -12.34 2.91 -5.33
C ALA A 98 -13.59 2.12 -5.79
N PRO A 99 -13.68 0.78 -5.60
CA PRO A 99 -14.91 0.04 -5.86
C PRO A 99 -16.13 0.60 -5.11
N VAL A 100 -15.98 0.90 -3.83
CA VAL A 100 -17.05 1.41 -2.96
C VAL A 100 -17.44 2.83 -3.36
N LEU A 101 -16.45 3.69 -3.60
CA LEU A 101 -16.66 5.05 -4.07
C LEU A 101 -17.42 5.08 -5.41
N TYR A 102 -17.04 4.21 -6.33
CA TYR A 102 -17.72 4.08 -7.62
C TYR A 102 -19.19 3.72 -7.45
N THR A 103 -19.50 2.71 -6.63
CA THR A 103 -20.90 2.32 -6.40
C THR A 103 -21.71 3.35 -5.63
N ASN A 104 -21.10 4.03 -4.65
CA ASN A 104 -21.77 5.09 -3.90
C ASN A 104 -22.21 6.24 -4.81
N ILE A 105 -21.40 6.59 -5.81
CA ILE A 105 -21.68 7.69 -6.74
C ILE A 105 -22.64 7.27 -7.86
N ASN A 106 -22.43 6.09 -8.46
CA ASN A 106 -23.15 5.69 -9.68
C ASN A 106 -24.42 4.88 -9.40
N PHE A 107 -24.50 4.25 -8.22
CA PHE A 107 -25.60 3.37 -7.84
C PHE A 107 -26.08 3.71 -6.41
N PRO A 108 -26.62 4.92 -6.17
CA PRO A 108 -27.01 5.35 -4.82
C PRO A 108 -28.13 4.51 -4.20
N SER A 109 -28.98 3.87 -5.03
CA SER A 109 -30.04 2.94 -4.61
C SER A 109 -29.53 1.54 -4.22
N LEU A 110 -28.23 1.24 -4.40
CA LEU A 110 -27.69 -0.12 -4.21
C LEU A 110 -27.93 -0.68 -2.80
N LYS A 111 -27.90 0.19 -1.78
CA LYS A 111 -28.17 -0.20 -0.39
C LYS A 111 -29.63 -0.57 -0.12
N GLU A 112 -30.55 0.02 -0.87
CA GLU A 112 -31.99 -0.25 -0.78
C GLU A 112 -32.34 -1.52 -1.56
N GLU A 113 -31.74 -1.71 -2.74
CA GLU A 113 -31.90 -2.92 -3.55
C GLU A 113 -31.26 -4.15 -2.91
N PHE A 114 -30.13 -3.97 -2.21
CA PHE A 114 -29.38 -5.05 -1.56
C PHE A 114 -29.14 -4.72 -0.08
N PRO A 115 -30.16 -4.88 0.80
CA PRO A 115 -30.05 -4.55 2.21
C PRO A 115 -29.05 -5.46 2.96
N ASP A 116 -28.93 -6.72 2.55
CA ASP A 116 -27.93 -7.65 3.07
C ASP A 116 -26.52 -7.28 2.59
N TRP A 117 -25.63 -7.00 3.54
CA TRP A 117 -24.23 -6.66 3.29
C TRP A 117 -23.48 -7.73 2.48
N THR A 118 -23.70 -9.01 2.78
CA THR A 118 -23.06 -10.15 2.11
C THR A 118 -23.39 -10.19 0.62
N THR A 119 -24.59 -9.74 0.25
CA THR A 119 -25.03 -9.62 -1.14
C THR A 119 -24.57 -8.29 -1.75
N ARG A 120 -24.66 -7.19 -1.01
CA ARG A 120 -24.22 -5.86 -1.45
C ARG A 120 -22.75 -5.83 -1.83
N VAL A 121 -21.85 -6.41 -1.02
CA VAL A 121 -20.41 -6.45 -1.31
C VAL A 121 -20.10 -7.23 -2.61
N LYS A 122 -20.89 -8.27 -2.91
CA LYS A 122 -20.79 -9.00 -4.19
C LYS A 122 -21.19 -8.11 -5.37
N GLN A 123 -22.24 -7.28 -5.21
CA GLN A 123 -22.64 -6.34 -6.25
C GLN A 123 -21.62 -5.23 -6.45
N ILE A 124 -21.04 -4.68 -5.37
CA ILE A 124 -19.94 -3.72 -5.46
C ILE A 124 -18.79 -4.30 -6.29
N ALA A 125 -18.36 -5.52 -5.97
CA ALA A 125 -17.31 -6.20 -6.72
C ALA A 125 -17.70 -6.48 -8.18
N LYS A 126 -18.96 -6.84 -8.45
CA LYS A 126 -19.48 -7.12 -9.80
C LYS A 126 -19.52 -5.85 -10.65
N LEU A 127 -20.11 -4.78 -10.15
CA LEU A 127 -20.24 -3.50 -10.84
C LEU A 127 -18.87 -2.89 -11.11
N TRP A 128 -17.97 -2.93 -10.12
CA TRP A 128 -16.59 -2.51 -10.33
C TRP A 128 -15.93 -3.28 -11.46
N ARG A 129 -16.02 -4.62 -11.47
CA ARG A 129 -15.46 -5.45 -12.56
C ARG A 129 -16.12 -5.22 -13.92
N LYS A 130 -17.36 -4.71 -13.96
CA LYS A 130 -18.09 -4.38 -15.20
C LYS A 130 -17.65 -3.04 -15.80
N ALA A 131 -17.28 -2.06 -14.98
CA ALA A 131 -16.81 -0.76 -15.45
C ALA A 131 -15.52 -0.90 -16.27
N SER A 132 -15.32 -0.08 -17.29
CA SER A 132 -14.07 -0.10 -18.09
C SER A 132 -12.90 0.48 -17.29
N SER A 133 -11.65 0.17 -17.67
CA SER A 133 -10.47 0.77 -17.02
C SER A 133 -10.45 2.30 -17.09
N GLN A 134 -10.91 2.86 -18.22
CA GLN A 134 -11.00 4.31 -18.42
C GLN A 134 -12.02 4.94 -17.47
N GLU A 135 -13.16 4.28 -17.28
CA GLU A 135 -14.19 4.72 -16.34
C GLU A 135 -13.72 4.61 -14.88
N ARG A 136 -12.97 3.55 -14.54
CA ARG A 136 -12.42 3.34 -13.20
C ARG A 136 -11.33 4.33 -12.81
N ALA A 137 -10.53 4.79 -13.77
CA ALA A 137 -9.35 5.63 -13.54
C ALA A 137 -9.61 6.85 -12.62
N PRO A 138 -10.63 7.71 -12.86
CA PRO A 138 -10.91 8.84 -11.98
C PRO A 138 -11.28 8.42 -10.56
N TYR A 139 -12.00 7.31 -10.37
CA TYR A 139 -12.40 6.83 -9.03
C TYR A 139 -11.22 6.25 -8.24
N VAL A 140 -10.26 5.62 -8.91
CA VAL A 140 -9.01 5.18 -8.27
C VAL A 140 -8.26 6.37 -7.71
N GLN A 141 -8.18 7.46 -8.48
CA GLN A 141 -7.50 8.66 -8.03
C GLN A 141 -8.28 9.37 -6.91
N LYS A 142 -9.58 9.63 -7.09
CA LYS A 142 -10.43 10.26 -6.06
C LYS A 142 -10.39 9.50 -4.73
N ALA A 143 -10.38 8.17 -4.75
CA ALA A 143 -10.26 7.35 -3.54
C ALA A 143 -8.90 7.54 -2.83
N ARG A 144 -7.80 7.76 -3.57
CA ARG A 144 -6.49 8.09 -2.98
C ARG A 144 -6.49 9.49 -2.39
N ASP A 145 -7.08 10.45 -3.09
CA ASP A 145 -7.19 11.84 -2.63
C ASP A 145 -8.04 11.93 -1.36
N ASN A 146 -9.12 11.17 -1.26
CA ASN A 146 -9.91 11.03 -0.04
C ASN A 146 -9.06 10.53 1.15
N ARG A 147 -8.14 9.59 0.94
CA ARG A 147 -7.17 9.17 2.00
C ARG A 147 -6.23 10.30 2.37
N ALA A 148 -5.76 11.07 1.39
CA ALA A 148 -4.92 12.23 1.67
C ALA A 148 -5.68 13.27 2.49
N ALA A 149 -6.92 13.57 2.14
CA ALA A 149 -7.79 14.48 2.88
C ALA A 149 -8.00 14.02 4.33
N LEU A 150 -8.28 12.74 4.57
CA LEU A 150 -8.42 12.21 5.93
C LEU A 150 -7.14 12.36 6.77
N ARG A 151 -5.97 12.15 6.16
CA ARG A 151 -4.68 12.38 6.85
C ARG A 151 -4.48 13.85 7.17
N ILE A 152 -4.78 14.75 6.24
CA ILE A 152 -4.65 16.19 6.43
C ILE A 152 -5.60 16.66 7.55
N ASN A 153 -6.88 16.31 7.48
CA ASN A 153 -7.86 16.65 8.51
C ASN A 153 -7.44 16.12 9.88
N LYS A 154 -6.91 14.89 9.96
CA LYS A 154 -6.40 14.31 11.20
C LYS A 154 -5.22 15.10 11.76
N VAL A 155 -4.24 15.46 10.91
CA VAL A 155 -3.05 16.21 11.33
C VAL A 155 -3.42 17.63 11.78
N GLN A 156 -4.30 18.31 11.03
CA GLN A 156 -4.78 19.64 11.41
C GLN A 156 -5.48 19.63 12.76
N MET A 157 -6.40 18.69 12.99
CA MET A 157 -7.13 18.60 14.27
C MET A 157 -6.21 18.21 15.45
N SER A 158 -5.14 17.46 15.21
CA SER A 158 -4.18 17.07 16.26
C SER A 158 -3.21 18.19 16.63
N ASN A 159 -3.06 19.20 15.79
CA ASN A 159 -2.07 20.29 15.94
C ASN A 159 -2.67 21.57 16.56
N ASP A 160 -3.99 21.66 16.72
CA ASP A 160 -4.69 22.86 17.24
C ASP A 160 -4.75 23.06 18.80
N PRO A 161 -4.38 22.12 19.71
CA PRO A 161 -4.56 22.38 21.15
C PRO A 161 -3.37 23.03 21.87
N LEU A 162 -2.17 23.15 21.25
CA LEU A 162 -0.95 23.53 21.98
C LEU A 162 -0.57 25.03 21.95
N LYS A 163 -1.30 25.90 21.23
CA LYS A 163 -0.96 27.33 21.13
C LYS A 163 -1.82 28.31 21.95
N ARG A 164 -2.87 27.88 22.64
CA ARG A 164 -3.71 28.78 23.46
C ARG A 164 -3.26 28.91 24.92
N GLN A 165 -2.39 28.03 25.43
CA GLN A 165 -2.05 27.99 26.87
C GLN A 165 -0.78 28.78 27.25
N GLN A 166 0.00 29.33 26.30
CA GLN A 166 1.21 30.09 26.63
C GLN A 166 1.02 31.62 26.65
N GLN A 167 -0.23 32.09 26.69
CA GLN A 167 -0.55 33.52 26.83
C GLN A 167 -1.53 33.79 27.98
N GLN A 168 -1.32 33.11 29.11
CA GLN A 168 -1.81 33.53 30.42
C GLN A 168 -0.67 33.50 31.43
#